data_AF-A0A0P8A3R6-F1
#
_entry.id   AF-A0A0P8A3R6-F1
#
_cell.length_a   1.000
_cell.length_b   1.000
_cell.length_c   1.000
_cell.angle_alpha   90.00
_cell.angle_beta   90.00
_cell.angle_gamma   90.00
#
_symmetry.space_group_name_H-M   'P 1'
#
loop_
_entity.id
_entity.type
_entity.pdbx_description
1 polymer ?
#
loop_
_entity_poly.entity_id
_entity_poly.type
_entity_poly.pdbx_seq_one_letter_code
_entity_poly.pdbx_strand_id
1 'polypeptide(L)'
;MLRNQKNISSTKKFEYPKSLFSGPKDSKIYLIFVAISLILLFYAIMEIKPVVVNSTDFLGLTSHLTLAYWIGFLILIFGSISLYLDKQYQNTLIYIIFLLVIGLYLFGLPIFAEENAWFAWSYHLQEEFKIF
;
A
#
# COMPACT_ATOMS: atom_id res chain seq x y z
N MET A 1 59.65 -9.14 -23.59
CA MET A 1 58.28 -9.58 -23.26
C MET A 1 57.65 -8.54 -22.33
N LEU A 2 56.82 -7.66 -22.87
CA LEU A 2 56.05 -6.66 -22.11
C LEU A 2 54.67 -7.25 -21.82
N ARG A 3 54.39 -7.64 -20.57
CA ARG A 3 53.02 -7.93 -20.12
C ARG A 3 52.60 -6.89 -19.08
N ASN A 4 51.74 -5.99 -19.56
CA ASN A 4 50.90 -5.07 -18.83
C ASN A 4 50.39 -5.64 -17.50
N GLN A 5 50.87 -5.10 -16.39
CA GLN A 5 50.14 -5.11 -15.12
C GLN A 5 49.27 -3.86 -15.07
N LYS A 6 48.11 -3.94 -15.72
CA LYS A 6 47.06 -2.93 -15.62
C LYS A 6 45.74 -3.64 -15.35
N ASN A 7 45.55 -4.08 -14.11
CA ASN A 7 44.23 -4.48 -13.67
C ASN A 7 44.08 -4.40 -12.16
N ILE A 8 42.84 -4.13 -11.75
CA ILE A 8 42.36 -4.01 -10.36
C ILE A 8 42.45 -2.59 -9.80
N SER A 9 41.71 -1.67 -10.41
CA SER A 9 41.10 -0.56 -9.68
C SER A 9 39.65 -0.39 -10.09
N SER A 10 38.84 -1.44 -9.94
CA SER A 10 37.37 -1.31 -9.98
C SER A 10 36.86 -1.06 -8.57
N THR A 11 37.23 0.08 -7.99
CA THR A 11 36.49 0.63 -6.85
C THR A 11 35.08 0.92 -7.36
N LYS A 12 34.13 0.02 -7.10
CA LYS A 12 32.70 0.33 -7.20
C LYS A 12 32.47 1.53 -6.29
N LYS A 13 32.39 2.73 -6.88
CA LYS A 13 31.90 3.92 -6.21
C LYS A 13 30.51 3.57 -5.70
N PHE A 14 30.35 3.48 -4.38
CA PHE A 14 29.02 3.54 -3.77
C PHE A 14 28.45 4.90 -4.15
N GLU A 15 27.60 4.93 -5.17
CA GLU A 15 26.77 6.09 -5.45
C GLU A 15 25.83 6.27 -4.27
N TYR A 16 26.02 7.36 -3.53
CA TYR A 16 25.10 7.77 -2.48
C TYR A 16 23.70 7.86 -3.07
N PRO A 17 22.66 7.38 -2.36
CA PRO A 17 21.29 7.53 -2.82
C PRO A 17 21.05 9.02 -3.05
N LYS A 18 20.81 9.37 -4.32
CA LYS A 18 20.40 10.70 -4.76
C LYS A 18 19.29 11.15 -3.82
N SER A 19 19.44 12.32 -3.20
CA SER A 19 18.63 12.70 -2.04
C SER A 19 17.14 12.51 -2.32
N LEU A 20 16.41 12.03 -1.32
CA LEU A 20 15.00 11.63 -1.40
C LEU A 20 14.08 12.67 -2.08
N PHE A 21 14.48 13.94 -2.04
CA PHE A 21 13.74 15.09 -2.52
C PHE A 21 14.36 15.75 -3.77
N SER A 22 15.43 15.19 -4.33
CA SER A 22 16.13 15.68 -5.54
C SER A 22 15.64 15.04 -6.85
N GLY A 23 14.43 14.48 -6.84
CA GLY A 23 13.74 14.11 -8.07
C GLY A 23 13.30 15.35 -8.87
N PRO A 24 12.99 15.19 -10.17
CA PRO A 24 12.27 16.21 -10.93
C PRO A 24 11.02 16.70 -10.16
N LYS A 25 10.52 17.91 -10.48
CA LYS A 25 9.37 18.52 -9.78
C LYS A 25 8.16 17.57 -9.67
N ASP A 26 8.04 16.65 -10.64
CA ASP A 26 6.96 15.67 -10.75
C ASP A 26 6.99 14.58 -9.66
N SER A 27 8.16 14.34 -9.03
CA SER A 27 8.33 13.32 -7.97
C SER A 27 7.45 13.60 -6.76
N LYS A 28 7.21 14.89 -6.50
CA LYS A 28 6.43 15.37 -5.38
C LYS A 28 4.94 15.08 -5.57
N ILE A 29 4.47 14.96 -6.82
CA ILE A 29 3.06 14.69 -7.09
C ILE A 29 2.67 13.28 -6.64
N TYR A 30 3.55 12.31 -6.84
CA TYR A 30 3.34 10.93 -6.40
C TYR A 30 3.31 10.83 -4.87
N LEU A 31 4.18 11.58 -4.19
CA LEU A 31 4.15 11.68 -2.73
C LEU A 31 2.87 12.33 -2.21
N ILE A 32 2.34 13.34 -2.94
CA ILE A 32 1.04 13.95 -2.62
C ILE A 32 -0.08 12.93 -2.78
N PHE A 33 -0.08 12.13 -3.85
CA PHE A 33 -1.08 11.06 -4.02
C PHE A 33 -1.05 10.05 -2.86
N VAL A 34 0.13 9.64 -2.43
CA VAL A 34 0.28 8.76 -1.26
C VAL A 34 -0.26 9.44 0.01
N ALA A 35 0.09 10.70 0.24
CA ALA A 35 -0.34 11.43 1.43
C ALA A 35 -1.88 11.60 1.47
N ILE A 36 -2.49 11.98 0.36
CA ILE A 36 -3.96 12.08 0.25
C ILE A 36 -4.61 10.72 0.49
N SER A 37 -4.06 9.66 -0.10
CA SER A 37 -4.58 8.30 0.09
C SER A 37 -4.45 7.86 1.54
N LEU A 38 -3.36 8.17 2.24
CA LEU A 38 -3.23 7.86 3.67
C LEU A 38 -4.27 8.61 4.52
N ILE A 39 -4.51 9.89 4.25
CA ILE A 39 -5.53 10.67 4.95
C ILE A 39 -6.92 10.03 4.77
N LEU A 40 -7.25 9.64 3.54
CA LEU A 40 -8.51 8.94 3.24
C LEU A 40 -8.61 7.58 3.94
N LEU A 41 -7.49 6.85 4.06
CA LEU A 41 -7.45 5.58 4.79
C LEU A 41 -7.78 5.78 6.27
N PHE A 42 -7.12 6.73 6.93
CA PHE A 42 -7.38 7.02 8.35
C PHE A 42 -8.80 7.53 8.58
N TYR A 43 -9.31 8.37 7.67
CA TYR A 43 -10.70 8.79 7.71
C TYR A 43 -11.65 7.60 7.60
N ALA A 44 -11.41 6.68 6.66
CA ALA A 44 -12.20 5.46 6.53
C ALA A 44 -12.13 4.58 7.79
N ILE A 45 -10.95 4.40 8.39
CA ILE A 45 -10.79 3.66 9.66
C ILE A 45 -11.64 4.27 10.78
N MET A 46 -11.68 5.60 10.90
CA MET A 46 -12.46 6.26 11.94
C MET A 46 -13.98 6.13 11.73
N GLU A 47 -14.43 5.99 10.49
CA GLU A 47 -15.84 5.89 10.15
C GLU A 47 -16.37 4.44 10.20
N ILE A 48 -15.46 3.46 10.14
CA ILE A 48 -15.82 2.04 10.23
C ILE A 48 -16.42 1.75 11.61
N LYS A 49 -17.64 1.23 11.57
CA LYS A 49 -18.29 0.61 12.71
C LYS A 49 -18.02 -0.90 12.63
N PRO A 50 -17.90 -1.60 13.76
CA PRO A 50 -17.87 -3.04 13.75
C PRO A 50 -19.14 -3.58 13.08
N VAL A 51 -18.98 -4.48 12.11
CA VAL A 51 -20.09 -5.09 11.39
C VAL A 51 -20.00 -6.62 11.52
N VAL A 52 -21.15 -7.23 11.76
CA VAL A 52 -21.31 -8.69 11.72
C VAL A 52 -21.63 -9.09 10.28
N VAL A 53 -20.70 -9.79 9.63
CA VAL A 53 -20.87 -10.30 8.27
C VAL A 53 -21.59 -11.65 8.33
N ASN A 54 -22.76 -11.74 7.70
CA ASN A 54 -23.52 -13.00 7.59
C ASN A 54 -23.10 -13.80 6.34
N SER A 55 -23.39 -15.10 6.34
CA SER A 55 -23.13 -16.02 5.20
C SER A 55 -23.85 -15.65 3.90
N THR A 56 -24.88 -14.79 3.99
CA THR A 56 -25.65 -14.27 2.86
C THR A 56 -25.02 -13.03 2.21
N ASP A 57 -24.01 -12.42 2.83
CA ASP A 57 -23.37 -11.21 2.33
C ASP A 57 -22.29 -11.60 1.29
N PHE A 58 -22.66 -11.59 0.00
CA PHE A 58 -21.79 -12.05 -1.10
C PHE A 58 -20.45 -11.29 -1.18
N LEU A 59 -20.47 -10.00 -0.87
CA LEU A 59 -19.28 -9.14 -0.84
C LEU A 59 -18.61 -9.12 0.55
N GLY A 60 -19.19 -9.81 1.52
CA GLY A 60 -18.68 -9.92 2.88
C GLY A 60 -18.43 -8.55 3.50
N LEU A 61 -17.22 -8.37 4.05
CA LEU A 61 -16.80 -7.11 4.63
C LEU A 61 -16.61 -5.98 3.60
N THR A 62 -16.44 -6.32 2.32
CA THR A 62 -16.13 -5.32 1.30
C THR A 62 -17.32 -4.43 0.93
N SER A 63 -18.57 -4.89 1.14
CA SER A 63 -19.77 -4.07 0.97
C SER A 63 -19.93 -3.00 2.05
N HIS A 64 -19.28 -3.19 3.20
CA HIS A 64 -19.34 -2.27 4.35
C HIS A 64 -18.19 -1.25 4.36
N LEU A 65 -17.27 -1.34 3.39
CA LEU A 65 -16.18 -0.38 3.21
C LEU A 65 -16.74 0.99 2.79
N THR A 66 -16.21 2.04 3.40
CA THR A 66 -16.66 3.41 3.12
C THR A 66 -16.27 3.86 1.71
N LEU A 67 -17.02 4.80 1.16
CA LEU A 67 -16.74 5.38 -0.15
C LEU A 67 -15.36 6.07 -0.17
N ALA A 68 -14.97 6.68 0.95
CA ALA A 68 -13.65 7.28 1.13
C ALA A 68 -12.50 6.28 0.95
N TYR A 69 -12.66 5.04 1.44
CA TYR A 69 -11.70 3.96 1.20
C TYR A 69 -11.54 3.68 -0.30
N TRP A 70 -12.64 3.50 -1.02
CA TRP A 70 -12.58 3.19 -2.44
C TRP A 70 -11.95 4.32 -3.26
N ILE A 71 -12.26 5.58 -2.94
CA ILE A 71 -11.62 6.74 -3.58
C ILE A 71 -10.12 6.74 -3.32
N GLY A 72 -9.71 6.59 -2.05
CA GLY A 72 -8.30 6.58 -1.68
C GLY A 72 -7.54 5.43 -2.35
N PHE A 73 -8.16 4.25 -2.43
CA PHE A 73 -7.58 3.09 -3.10
C PHE A 73 -7.42 3.31 -4.60
N LEU A 74 -8.44 3.86 -5.28
CA LEU A 74 -8.37 4.18 -6.70
C LEU A 74 -7.26 5.19 -7.01
N ILE A 75 -7.13 6.26 -6.20
CA ILE A 75 -6.04 7.24 -6.33
C ILE A 75 -4.67 6.53 -6.27
N LEU A 76 -4.51 5.59 -5.35
CA LEU A 76 -3.29 4.80 -5.18
C LEU A 76 -3.00 3.91 -6.40
N ILE A 77 -4.01 3.22 -6.93
CA ILE A 77 -3.87 2.35 -8.10
C ILE A 77 -3.51 3.18 -9.34
N PHE A 78 -4.24 4.26 -9.62
CA PHE A 78 -3.94 5.14 -10.76
C PHE A 78 -2.58 5.83 -10.62
N GLY A 79 -2.24 6.26 -9.41
CA GLY A 79 -0.91 6.80 -9.10
C GLY A 79 0.20 5.77 -9.33
N SER A 80 -0.01 4.52 -8.93
CA SER A 80 0.95 3.43 -9.13
C SER A 80 1.12 3.06 -10.61
N ILE A 81 0.02 3.01 -11.38
CA ILE A 81 0.07 2.76 -12.83
C ILE A 81 0.82 3.91 -13.52
N SER A 82 0.50 5.16 -13.15
CA SER A 82 1.18 6.33 -13.71
C SER A 82 2.67 6.32 -13.42
N LEU A 83 3.05 6.01 -12.17
CA LEU A 83 4.45 5.85 -11.76
C LEU A 83 5.16 4.72 -12.52
N TYR A 84 4.47 3.62 -12.80
CA TYR A 84 5.01 2.49 -13.55
C TYR A 84 5.25 2.83 -15.03
N LEU A 85 4.34 3.60 -15.65
CA LEU A 85 4.47 4.04 -17.05
C LEU A 85 5.53 5.14 -17.21
N ASP A 86 5.83 5.87 -16.15
CA ASP A 86 6.81 6.96 -16.14
C ASP A 86 8.25 6.41 -16.14
N LYS A 87 8.76 6.12 -17.34
CA LYS A 87 10.12 5.58 -17.55
C LYS A 87 11.25 6.49 -17.07
N GLN A 88 10.99 7.77 -16.76
CA GLN A 88 12.01 8.66 -16.18
C GLN A 88 12.23 8.41 -14.68
N TYR A 89 11.28 7.76 -14.00
CA TYR A 89 11.32 7.54 -12.55
C TYR A 89 11.79 6.14 -12.17
N GLN A 90 13.10 5.98 -12.05
CA GLN A 90 13.71 4.78 -11.45
C GLN A 90 13.86 4.88 -9.93
N ASN A 91 13.02 5.65 -9.25
CA ASN A 91 13.15 5.83 -7.81
C ASN A 91 12.48 4.67 -7.07
N THR A 92 13.23 3.58 -6.89
CA THR A 92 12.78 2.32 -6.26
C THR A 92 12.05 2.56 -4.94
N LEU A 93 12.46 3.58 -4.18
CA LEU A 93 11.89 3.89 -2.88
C LEU A 93 10.44 4.39 -2.97
N ILE A 94 10.11 5.25 -3.94
CA ILE A 94 8.73 5.73 -4.13
C ILE A 94 7.82 4.54 -4.49
N TYR A 95 8.31 3.64 -5.34
CA TYR A 95 7.57 2.43 -5.69
C TYR A 95 7.32 1.53 -4.47
N ILE A 96 8.32 1.35 -3.60
CA ILE A 96 8.18 0.61 -2.34
C ILE A 96 7.14 1.28 -1.43
N ILE A 97 7.11 2.61 -1.34
CA ILE A 97 6.10 3.34 -0.56
C ILE A 97 4.70 3.05 -1.10
N PHE A 98 4.48 3.17 -2.41
CA PHE A 98 3.19 2.84 -3.02
C PHE A 98 2.76 1.41 -2.69
N LEU A 99 3.68 0.45 -2.81
CA LEU A 99 3.40 -0.96 -2.55
C LEU A 99 3.05 -1.22 -1.08
N LEU A 100 3.75 -0.56 -0.15
CA LEU A 100 3.47 -0.65 1.28
C LEU A 100 2.07 -0.09 1.59
N VAL A 101 1.72 1.07 1.04
CA VAL A 101 0.41 1.69 1.30
C VAL A 101 -0.72 0.92 0.62
N ILE A 102 -0.52 0.35 -0.57
CA ILE A 102 -1.48 -0.60 -1.17
C ILE A 102 -1.69 -1.81 -0.25
N GLY A 103 -0.61 -2.36 0.31
CA GLY A 103 -0.70 -3.43 1.31
C GLY A 103 -1.52 -3.02 2.54
N LEU A 104 -1.29 -1.82 3.08
CA LEU A 104 -2.10 -1.29 4.18
C LEU A 104 -3.58 -1.17 3.84
N TYR A 105 -3.92 -0.78 2.62
CA TYR A 105 -5.30 -0.73 2.16
C TYR A 105 -5.94 -2.13 2.14
N LEU A 106 -5.24 -3.11 1.55
CA LEU A 106 -5.75 -4.46 1.39
C LEU A 106 -5.86 -5.23 2.72
N PHE A 107 -4.91 -5.03 3.63
CA PHE A 107 -4.81 -5.82 4.86
C PHE A 107 -5.24 -5.06 6.12
N GLY A 108 -5.26 -3.72 6.11
CA GLY A 108 -5.51 -2.92 7.30
C GLY A 108 -6.98 -2.91 7.71
N LEU A 109 -7.91 -2.68 6.78
CA LEU A 109 -9.33 -2.52 7.12
C LEU A 109 -10.04 -3.79 7.60
N PRO A 110 -9.75 -4.99 7.06
CA PRO A 110 -10.33 -6.22 7.59
C PRO A 110 -10.09 -6.43 9.08
N ILE A 111 -8.99 -5.90 9.62
CA ILE A 111 -8.64 -5.99 11.04
C ILE A 111 -9.51 -5.08 11.90
N PHE A 112 -10.00 -3.95 11.38
CA PHE A 112 -10.72 -2.95 12.18
C PHE A 112 -12.25 -3.05 12.10
N ALA A 113 -12.80 -3.69 11.06
CA ALA A 113 -14.24 -3.72 10.82
C ALA A 113 -14.96 -4.94 11.44
N GLU A 114 -14.23 -5.94 11.92
CA GLU A 114 -14.83 -7.15 12.52
C GLU A 114 -14.84 -7.05 14.05
N GLU A 115 -16.02 -7.25 14.64
CA GLU A 115 -16.22 -7.25 16.10
C GLU A 115 -15.54 -8.47 16.79
N ASN A 116 -15.22 -9.51 16.02
CA ASN A 116 -14.60 -10.77 16.46
C ASN A 116 -13.28 -11.12 15.73
N ALA A 117 -12.57 -10.14 15.17
CA ALA A 117 -11.31 -10.43 14.47
C ALA A 117 -10.20 -10.85 15.45
N TRP A 118 -9.93 -12.15 15.54
CA TRP A 118 -8.65 -12.63 16.11
C TRP A 118 -7.53 -12.54 15.05
N PHE A 119 -7.87 -12.61 13.74
CA PHE A 119 -6.97 -12.38 12.59
C PHE A 119 -7.77 -12.02 11.32
N ALA A 120 -7.18 -11.21 10.43
CA ALA A 120 -7.79 -10.67 9.21
C ALA A 120 -8.44 -11.70 8.24
N TRP A 121 -8.10 -12.99 8.36
CA TRP A 121 -8.50 -14.06 7.43
C TRP A 121 -9.26 -15.21 8.12
N SER A 122 -9.49 -15.17 9.44
CA SER A 122 -10.19 -16.24 10.14
C SER A 122 -11.69 -15.91 10.28
N TYR A 123 -12.48 -16.23 9.26
CA TYR A 123 -13.93 -16.21 9.37
C TYR A 123 -14.40 -17.31 10.32
N HIS A 124 -14.85 -16.95 11.52
CA HIS A 124 -15.66 -17.83 12.35
C HIS A 124 -17.14 -17.48 12.17
N LEU A 125 -17.91 -18.44 11.68
CA LEU A 125 -19.37 -18.39 11.65
C LEU A 125 -19.87 -18.28 13.10
N GLN A 126 -20.43 -17.13 13.46
CA GLN A 126 -20.97 -16.86 14.80
C GLN A 126 -22.22 -17.71 15.12
N GLU A 127 -22.72 -18.49 14.15
CA GLU A 127 -23.85 -19.40 14.30
C GLU A 127 -23.60 -20.57 15.27
N GLU A 128 -22.34 -20.90 15.60
CA GLU A 128 -22.05 -22.02 16.51
C GLU A 128 -22.29 -21.73 18.01
N PHE A 129 -22.62 -20.49 18.41
CA PHE A 129 -22.77 -20.11 19.82
C PHE A 129 -24.22 -19.89 20.33
N LYS A 130 -25.24 -20.25 19.54
CA LYS A 130 -26.64 -20.26 20.00
C LYS A 130 -27.24 -21.66 20.01
N ILE A 131 -26.63 -22.56 20.77
CA ILE A 131 -27.30 -23.77 21.24
C ILE A 131 -26.96 -23.96 22.72
N PHE A 132 -27.60 -23.19 23.59
CA PHE A 132 -27.89 -23.54 24.98
C PHE A 132 -29.13 -22.79 25.45
#